data_AF-A0A2A6PQ84-F1
#
_entry.id   AF-A0A2A6PQ84-F1
#
_cell.length_a   1.000
_cell.length_b   1.000
_cell.length_c   1.000
_cell.angle_alpha   90.00
_cell.angle_beta   90.00
_cell.angle_gamma   90.00
#
_symmetry.space_group_name_H-M   'P 1'
#
loop_
_entity.id
_entity.type
_entity.pdbx_description
1 polymer ?
#
loop_
_entity_poly.entity_id
_entity_poly.type
_entity_poly.pdbx_seq_one_letter_code
_entity_poly.pdbx_strand_id
1 'polypeptide(L)'
;MTIRNGLYHIRIEMLDSVQGGNQGVMVLRDGTMRGGDSFFFAYGTYTSANGKWKGELTNEEHSPSFDERPVWGRKVVTIGFSGTYTDETAYGEGIALAGKQSIRFKGNLRLLVPD
;
A
#
# COMPACT_ATOMS: atom_id res chain seq x y z
N MET A 1 -1.87 -9.34 19.69
CA MET A 1 -2.61 -9.55 18.43
C MET A 1 -1.67 -9.31 17.27
N THR A 2 -2.00 -9.84 16.11
CA THR A 2 -1.39 -9.56 14.81
C THR A 2 -2.50 -9.01 13.92
N ILE A 3 -2.15 -8.41 12.77
CA ILE A 3 -3.18 -8.07 11.78
C ILE A 3 -3.92 -9.35 11.37
N ARG A 4 -5.26 -9.28 11.29
CA ARG A 4 -6.09 -10.40 10.86
C ARG A 4 -5.82 -10.73 9.40
N ASN A 5 -5.88 -12.01 9.07
CA ASN A 5 -5.82 -12.42 7.68
C ASN A 5 -7.16 -12.10 7.00
N GLY A 6 -7.12 -11.64 5.75
CA GLY A 6 -8.34 -11.32 5.01
C GLY A 6 -8.13 -10.41 3.81
N LEU A 7 -9.26 -10.05 3.20
CA LEU A 7 -9.36 -9.06 2.12
C LEU A 7 -9.64 -7.68 2.72
N TYR A 8 -8.86 -6.68 2.29
CA TYR A 8 -8.93 -5.30 2.76
C TYR A 8 -9.18 -4.34 1.59
N HIS A 9 -9.99 -3.31 1.84
CA HIS A 9 -10.03 -2.10 1.02
C HIS A 9 -8.82 -1.24 1.38
N ILE A 10 -8.03 -0.85 0.38
CA ILE A 10 -6.92 0.09 0.58
C ILE A 10 -7.28 1.46 0.00
N ARG A 11 -6.97 2.53 0.74
CA ARG A 11 -6.93 3.90 0.23
C ARG A 11 -5.55 4.50 0.46
N ILE A 12 -4.98 5.06 -0.60
CA ILE A 12 -3.70 5.76 -0.60
C ILE A 12 -3.95 7.25 -0.80
N GLU A 13 -3.34 8.06 0.05
CA GLU A 13 -3.27 9.51 -0.10
C GLU A 13 -1.82 9.89 -0.36
N MET A 14 -1.57 10.57 -1.49
CA MET A 14 -0.28 11.18 -1.76
C MET A 14 -0.16 12.46 -0.92
N LEU A 15 0.99 12.71 -0.31
CA LEU A 15 1.26 13.95 0.41
C LEU A 15 2.10 14.92 -0.46
N ASP A 16 2.45 16.08 0.10
CA ASP A 16 3.35 17.07 -0.50
C ASP A 16 2.84 17.67 -1.84
N SER A 17 1.54 17.97 -1.90
CA SER A 17 0.87 18.63 -3.03
C SER A 17 0.90 17.85 -4.36
N VAL A 18 1.23 16.55 -4.31
CA VAL A 18 1.06 15.66 -5.45
C VAL A 18 -0.43 15.36 -5.59
N GLN A 19 -1.04 15.88 -6.65
CA GLN A 19 -2.43 15.56 -6.97
C GLN A 19 -2.51 14.08 -7.33
N GLY A 20 -3.07 13.28 -6.43
CA GLY A 20 -3.12 11.84 -6.57
C GLY A 20 -3.67 11.17 -5.33
N GLY A 21 -4.24 10.00 -5.55
CA GLY A 21 -4.78 9.13 -4.52
C GLY A 21 -5.21 7.85 -5.18
N ASN A 22 -5.21 6.75 -4.47
CA ASN A 22 -5.55 5.46 -5.05
C ASN A 22 -6.48 4.67 -4.15
N GLN A 23 -7.27 3.81 -4.75
CA GLN A 23 -8.02 2.82 -4.02
C GLN A 23 -7.99 1.49 -4.76
N GLY A 24 -8.01 0.42 -3.99
CA GLY A 24 -7.95 -0.93 -4.52
C GLY A 24 -8.23 -1.93 -3.43
N VAL A 25 -7.73 -3.15 -3.63
CA VAL A 25 -7.85 -4.22 -2.66
C VAL A 25 -6.49 -4.81 -2.34
N MET A 26 -6.32 -5.25 -1.09
CA MET A 26 -5.14 -5.95 -0.61
C MET A 26 -5.57 -7.16 0.21
N VAL A 27 -4.97 -8.32 -0.07
CA VAL A 27 -5.00 -9.49 0.81
C VAL A 27 -3.81 -9.37 1.76
N LEU A 28 -4.08 -9.41 3.06
CA LEU A 28 -3.07 -9.57 4.10
C LEU A 28 -3.19 -10.99 4.65
N ARG A 29 -2.10 -11.74 4.60
CA ARG A 29 -2.08 -13.13 5.09
C ARG A 29 -0.69 -13.52 5.55
N ASP A 30 -0.58 -13.90 6.82
CA ASP A 30 0.63 -14.50 7.41
C ASP A 30 1.91 -13.70 7.14
N GLY A 31 1.84 -12.37 7.31
CA GLY A 31 2.98 -11.48 7.10
C GLY A 31 3.26 -11.16 5.63
N THR A 32 2.39 -11.56 4.70
CA THR A 32 2.46 -11.20 3.27
C THR A 32 1.32 -10.27 2.89
N MET A 33 1.58 -9.42 1.89
CA MET A 33 0.56 -8.54 1.31
C MET A 33 0.57 -8.69 -0.20
N ARG A 34 -0.60 -8.79 -0.82
CA ARG A 34 -0.77 -8.85 -2.28
C ARG A 34 -2.04 -8.14 -2.68
N GLY A 35 -2.03 -7.37 -3.75
CA GLY A 35 -3.23 -6.71 -4.24
C GLY A 35 -2.92 -5.69 -5.31
N GLY A 36 -3.73 -4.64 -5.40
CA GLY A 36 -3.61 -3.65 -6.45
C GLY A 36 -4.92 -2.96 -6.78
N ASP A 37 -4.93 -2.34 -7.94
CA ASP A 37 -6.01 -1.54 -8.50
C ASP A 37 -6.10 -1.74 -10.02
N SER A 38 -6.81 -0.83 -10.70
CA SER A 38 -7.05 -0.86 -12.14
C SER A 38 -5.79 -0.79 -13.01
N PHE A 39 -4.67 -0.29 -12.49
CA PHE A 39 -3.43 -0.08 -13.26
C PHE A 39 -2.22 -0.78 -12.64
N PHE A 40 -2.17 -0.87 -11.32
CA PHE A 40 -1.01 -1.39 -10.60
C PHE A 40 -1.35 -2.64 -9.80
N PHE A 41 -0.36 -3.51 -9.65
CA PHE A 41 -0.36 -4.58 -8.67
C PHE A 41 0.77 -4.35 -7.67
N ALA A 42 0.55 -4.79 -6.45
CA ALA A 42 1.48 -4.61 -5.36
C ALA A 42 1.64 -5.90 -4.55
N TYR A 43 2.86 -6.16 -4.11
CA TYR A 43 3.20 -7.33 -3.31
C TYR A 43 4.34 -7.03 -2.33
N GLY A 44 4.35 -7.70 -1.19
CA GLY A 44 5.34 -7.44 -0.17
C GLY A 44 5.15 -8.21 1.12
N THR A 45 5.84 -7.76 2.16
CA THR A 45 5.81 -8.41 3.48
C THR A 45 5.63 -7.39 4.59
N TYR A 46 5.07 -7.83 5.70
CA TYR A 46 4.91 -7.03 6.90
C TYR A 46 5.16 -7.85 8.16
N THR A 47 5.52 -7.14 9.23
CA THR A 47 5.52 -7.65 10.59
C THR A 47 4.52 -6.84 11.41
N SER A 48 3.83 -7.47 12.36
CA SER A 48 2.88 -6.79 13.23
C SER A 48 2.98 -7.30 14.67
N ALA A 49 3.03 -6.38 15.63
CA ALA A 49 3.06 -6.68 17.05
C ALA A 49 2.61 -5.45 17.85
N ASN A 50 1.88 -5.67 18.94
CA ASN A 50 1.53 -4.61 19.90
C ASN A 50 0.87 -3.37 19.27
N GLY A 51 -0.08 -3.59 18.34
CA GLY A 51 -0.79 -2.50 17.63
C GLY A 51 0.07 -1.72 16.63
N LYS A 52 1.33 -2.14 16.38
CA LYS A 52 2.24 -1.53 15.41
C LYS A 52 2.58 -2.52 14.31
N TRP A 53 2.73 -2.02 13.10
CA TRP A 53 3.16 -2.82 11.96
C TRP A 53 4.13 -2.03 11.08
N LYS A 54 4.98 -2.76 10.37
CA LYS A 54 5.93 -2.21 9.41
C LYS A 54 6.17 -3.23 8.33
N GLY A 55 6.57 -2.78 7.16
CA GLY A 55 6.80 -3.66 6.05
C GLY A 55 7.39 -2.96 4.84
N GLU A 56 7.47 -3.74 3.78
CA GLU A 56 7.88 -3.28 2.47
C GLU A 56 6.87 -3.76 1.44
N LEU A 57 6.55 -2.91 0.47
CA LEU A 57 5.66 -3.21 -0.65
C LEU A 57 6.35 -2.80 -1.95
N THR A 58 6.35 -3.66 -2.95
CA THR A 58 6.72 -3.31 -4.32
C THR A 58 5.45 -3.13 -5.14
N ASN A 59 5.40 -2.08 -5.94
CA ASN A 59 4.29 -1.72 -6.81
C ASN A 59 4.77 -1.67 -8.25
N GLU A 60 4.02 -2.31 -9.14
CA GLU A 60 4.33 -2.46 -10.57
C GLU A 60 3.10 -2.24 -11.43
N GLU A 61 3.30 -1.70 -12.62
CA GLU A 61 2.23 -1.43 -13.59
C GLU A 61 1.90 -2.71 -14.37
N HIS A 62 0.64 -3.17 -14.34
CA HIS A 62 0.16 -4.26 -15.21
C HIS A 62 -0.60 -3.73 -16.43
N SER A 63 -1.27 -2.59 -16.27
CA SER A 63 -2.03 -1.93 -17.32
C SER A 63 -1.52 -0.50 -17.48
N PRO A 64 -1.19 -0.06 -18.71
CA PRO A 64 -0.65 1.28 -18.90
C PRO A 64 -1.61 2.35 -18.38
N SER A 65 -1.10 3.22 -17.50
CA SER A 65 -1.85 4.26 -16.82
C SER A 65 -2.08 5.53 -17.64
N PHE A 66 -1.69 5.54 -18.93
CA PHE A 66 -1.84 6.62 -19.93
C PHE A 66 -2.16 8.01 -19.34
N ASP A 67 -1.13 8.68 -18.80
CA ASP A 67 -1.19 10.04 -18.24
C ASP A 67 -2.07 10.26 -16.98
N GLU A 68 -2.80 9.26 -16.49
CA GLU A 68 -3.55 9.35 -15.22
C GLU A 68 -2.62 9.31 -13.99
N ARG A 69 -1.46 8.63 -14.10
CA ARG A 69 -0.46 8.52 -13.00
C ARG A 69 0.98 8.67 -13.50
N PRO A 70 1.36 9.85 -14.03
CA PRO A 70 2.64 10.06 -14.74
C PRO A 70 3.89 9.83 -13.88
N VAL A 71 3.76 9.89 -12.55
CA VAL A 71 4.87 9.66 -11.62
C VAL A 71 5.31 8.19 -11.56
N TRP A 72 4.36 7.27 -11.72
CA TRP A 72 4.53 5.82 -11.49
C TRP A 72 4.55 4.99 -12.77
N GLY A 73 4.11 5.55 -13.90
CA GLY A 73 4.10 4.85 -15.18
C GLY A 73 5.46 4.23 -15.50
N ARG A 74 5.45 2.93 -15.82
CA ARG A 74 6.61 2.11 -16.20
C ARG A 74 7.75 2.05 -15.18
N LYS A 75 7.49 2.31 -13.89
CA LYS A 75 8.48 2.19 -12.82
C LYS A 75 8.09 1.10 -11.83
N VAL A 76 9.05 0.26 -11.48
CA VAL A 76 8.98 -0.59 -10.29
C VAL A 76 9.34 0.28 -9.10
N VAL A 77 8.46 0.34 -8.11
CA VAL A 77 8.67 1.18 -6.93
C VAL A 77 8.48 0.38 -5.67
N THR A 78 9.53 0.39 -4.86
CA THR A 78 9.54 -0.20 -3.53
C THR A 78 9.28 0.88 -2.48
N ILE A 79 8.42 0.52 -1.53
CA ILE A 79 7.84 1.36 -0.50
C ILE A 79 8.17 0.71 0.84
N GLY A 80 8.98 1.38 1.66
CA GLY A 80 9.07 1.08 3.08
C GLY A 80 8.00 1.85 3.84
N PHE A 81 7.30 1.18 4.77
CA PHE A 81 6.27 1.82 5.59
C PHE A 81 6.28 1.35 7.05
N SER A 82 5.68 2.16 7.91
CA SER A 82 5.36 1.80 9.29
C SER A 82 4.08 2.48 9.75
N GLY A 83 3.42 1.93 10.77
CA GLY A 83 2.25 2.55 11.36
C GLY A 83 1.58 1.69 12.42
N THR A 84 0.26 1.81 12.52
CA THR A 84 -0.55 1.17 13.57
C THR A 84 -1.68 0.34 12.97
N TYR A 85 -2.22 -0.59 13.76
CA TYR A 85 -3.37 -1.38 13.36
C TYR A 85 -4.29 -1.69 14.53
N THR A 86 -5.52 -2.04 14.19
CA THR A 86 -6.56 -2.60 15.03
C THR A 86 -7.03 -3.92 14.41
N ASP A 87 -8.06 -4.53 14.99
CA ASP A 87 -8.68 -5.73 14.44
C ASP A 87 -9.37 -5.51 13.08
N GLU A 88 -9.74 -4.27 12.76
CA GLU A 88 -10.52 -3.93 11.56
C GLU A 88 -9.77 -3.02 10.58
N THR A 89 -8.71 -2.34 11.03
CA THR A 89 -8.01 -1.34 10.23
C THR A 89 -6.49 -1.41 10.40
N ALA A 90 -5.76 -1.02 9.36
CA ALA A 90 -4.31 -0.81 9.45
C ALA A 90 -3.92 0.48 8.73
N TYR A 91 -3.20 1.34 9.43
CA TYR A 91 -2.70 2.63 8.93
C TYR A 91 -1.19 2.56 8.73
N GLY A 92 -0.70 3.03 7.60
CA GLY A 92 0.74 3.08 7.32
C GLY A 92 1.14 4.42 6.70
N GLU A 93 2.32 4.91 7.07
CA GLU A 93 3.00 5.99 6.37
C GLU A 93 4.30 5.44 5.79
N GLY A 94 4.63 5.87 4.58
CA GLY A 94 5.84 5.45 3.92
C GLY A 94 6.41 6.50 2.98
N ILE A 95 7.61 6.19 2.49
CA ILE A 95 8.32 6.99 1.50
C ILE A 95 8.67 6.08 0.33
N ALA A 96 8.32 6.53 -0.87
CA ALA A 96 8.62 5.87 -2.12
C ALA A 96 9.68 6.65 -2.86
N LEU A 97 10.65 5.94 -3.42
CA LEU A 97 11.68 6.53 -4.27
C LEU A 97 11.33 6.25 -5.74
N ALA A 98 10.81 7.28 -6.43
CA ALA A 98 10.46 7.22 -7.84
C ALA A 98 11.55 7.92 -8.68
N GLY A 99 12.71 7.28 -8.84
CA GLY A 99 13.88 7.92 -9.46
C GLY A 99 14.49 8.97 -8.52
N LYS A 100 14.47 10.26 -8.91
CA LYS A 100 15.00 11.37 -8.09
C LYS A 100 13.96 11.99 -7.14
N GLN A 101 12.70 11.56 -7.23
CA GLN A 101 11.62 12.09 -6.40
C GLN A 101 11.36 11.17 -5.21
N SER A 102 11.31 11.77 -4.02
CA SER A 102 10.85 11.13 -2.80
C SER A 102 9.41 11.54 -2.57
N ILE A 103 8.51 10.55 -2.45
CA ILE A 103 7.07 10.80 -2.32
C ILE A 103 6.58 10.15 -1.05
N ARG A 104 5.97 10.96 -0.20
CA ARG A 104 5.31 10.50 1.02
C ARG A 104 3.88 10.11 0.70
N PHE A 105 3.43 9.02 1.28
CA PHE A 105 2.04 8.59 1.18
C PHE A 105 1.54 8.07 2.52
N LYS A 106 0.21 8.11 2.66
CA LYS A 106 -0.53 7.47 3.73
C LYS A 106 -1.39 6.36 3.14
N GLY A 107 -1.36 5.20 3.75
CA GLY A 107 -2.20 4.06 3.42
C GLY A 107 -3.18 3.75 4.54
N ASN A 108 -4.44 3.58 4.20
CA ASN A 108 -5.50 3.15 5.10
C ASN A 108 -6.09 1.84 4.57
N LEU A 109 -5.96 0.78 5.35
CA LEU A 109 -6.56 -0.52 5.10
C LEU A 109 -7.78 -0.69 6.01
N ARG A 110 -8.89 -1.17 5.45
CA ARG A 110 -10.09 -1.55 6.20
C ARG A 110 -10.49 -2.97 5.81
N LEU A 111 -10.66 -3.84 6.80
CA LEU A 111 -11.07 -5.22 6.60
C LEU A 111 -12.44 -5.26 5.91
N LEU A 112 -12.53 -6.04 4.83
CA LEU A 112 -13.77 -6.31 4.11
C LEU A 112 -14.29 -7.70 4.45
N VAL A 113 -13.42 -8.71 4.33
CA VAL A 113 -13.76 -10.11 4.53
C VAL A 113 -12.62 -10.78 5.30
N PRO A 114 -12.85 -11.27 6.53
CA PRO A 114 -11.86 -12.07 7.25
C PRO A 114 -11.71 -13.46 6.60
N ASP A 115 -10.52 -14.03 6.75
CA ASP A 115 -10.25 -15.44 6.39
C ASP A 115 -10.83 -16.44 7.41
#